data_AF-A0ABD2HZ59-F1
#
_entry.id   AF-A0ABD2HZ59-F1
#
_cell.length_a   1.000
_cell.length_b   1.000
_cell.length_c   1.000
_cell.angle_alpha   90.00
_cell.angle_beta   90.00
_cell.angle_gamma   90.00
#
_symmetry.space_group_name_H-M   'P 1'
#
loop_
_entity.id
_entity.type
_entity.pdbx_description
1 polymer ?
#
loop_
_entity_poly.entity_id
_entity_poly.type
_entity_poly.pdbx_seq_one_letter_code
_entity_poly.pdbx_strand_id
1 'polypeptide(L)'
;MEKQQRVITLDELGVDMDQFMEFLEAISLLNGPFLPNPTNVVMLLELADYFQVTALKSRCEKHLINCVEIPLIDRFLLIDRYGLNNFKNYLLHLDVDKLHAFFNANQIVFGGCQQTIFLALWMNLLNPAD
;
A
#
# COMPACT_ATOMS: atom_id res chain seq x y z
N MET A 1 2.71 18.42 29.86
CA MET A 1 2.12 18.34 28.51
C MET A 1 0.73 17.79 28.66
N GLU A 2 -0.30 18.64 28.50
CA GLU A 2 -1.69 18.18 28.43
C GLU A 2 -1.84 17.33 27.16
N LYS A 3 -2.33 16.08 27.31
CA LYS A 3 -2.77 15.29 26.16
C LYS A 3 -4.01 15.97 25.61
N GLN A 4 -3.88 16.68 24.50
CA GLN A 4 -5.04 17.13 23.74
C GLN A 4 -5.80 15.89 23.27
N GLN A 5 -6.95 15.63 23.86
CA GLN A 5 -7.90 14.67 23.33
C GLN A 5 -8.54 15.28 22.10
N ARG A 6 -8.22 14.74 20.94
CA ARG A 6 -8.92 15.03 19.69
C ARG A 6 -10.05 14.03 19.56
N VAL A 7 -11.28 14.53 19.51
CA VAL A 7 -12.46 13.74 19.17
C VAL A 7 -12.62 13.81 17.66
N ILE A 8 -12.78 12.66 17.02
CA ILE A 8 -13.03 12.49 15.59
C ILE A 8 -14.22 11.56 15.45
N THR A 9 -15.11 11.86 14.50
CA THR A 9 -16.22 10.97 14.14
C THR A 9 -15.79 10.06 13.00
N LEU A 10 -16.41 8.88 12.89
CA LEU A 10 -16.11 7.97 11.78
C LEU A 10 -16.52 8.56 10.42
N ASP A 11 -17.59 9.36 10.40
CA ASP A 11 -18.05 10.09 9.22
C ASP A 11 -16.97 11.05 8.68
N GLU A 12 -16.20 11.70 9.56
CA GLU A 12 -15.08 12.57 9.15
C GLU A 12 -13.92 11.79 8.51
N LEU A 13 -13.82 10.48 8.79
CA LEU A 13 -12.85 9.58 8.18
C LEU A 13 -13.38 8.91 6.92
N GLY A 14 -14.67 9.07 6.60
CA GLY A 14 -15.33 8.35 5.52
C GLY A 14 -15.39 6.83 5.75
N VAL A 15 -15.40 6.41 7.03
CA VAL A 15 -15.37 5.01 7.44
C VAL A 15 -16.67 4.68 8.18
N ASP A 16 -17.25 3.52 7.91
CA ASP A 16 -18.42 3.04 8.66
C ASP A 16 -18.01 2.22 9.91
N MET A 17 -19.00 1.83 10.73
CA MET A 17 -18.73 1.06 11.94
C MET A 17 -18.13 -0.32 11.63
N ASP A 18 -18.52 -0.97 10.54
CA ASP A 18 -18.06 -2.32 10.20
C ASP A 18 -16.58 -2.30 9.79
N GLN A 19 -16.22 -1.34 8.95
CA GLN A 19 -14.84 -1.06 8.57
C GLN A 19 -13.97 -0.71 9.77
N PHE A 20 -14.49 0.10 10.71
CA PHE A 20 -13.76 0.42 11.93
C PHE A 20 -13.58 -0.81 12.83
N MET A 21 -14.57 -1.70 12.91
CA MET A 21 -14.47 -2.95 13.65
C MET A 21 -13.45 -3.91 13.01
N GLU A 22 -13.41 -4.01 11.68
CA GLU A 22 -12.37 -4.75 10.95
C GLU A 22 -10.97 -4.23 11.27
N PHE A 23 -10.81 -2.91 11.36
CA PHE A 23 -9.55 -2.30 11.76
C PHE A 23 -9.16 -2.66 13.20
N LEU A 24 -10.09 -2.59 14.15
CA LEU A 24 -9.83 -2.99 15.54
C LEU A 24 -9.47 -4.48 15.64
N GLU A 25 -10.15 -5.33 14.89
CA GLU A 25 -9.85 -6.75 14.81
C GLU A 25 -8.43 -6.97 14.25
N ALA A 26 -8.09 -6.30 13.16
CA ALA A 26 -6.76 -6.34 12.56
C ALA A 26 -5.65 -5.94 13.55
N ILE A 27 -5.89 -4.90 14.36
CA ILE A 27 -4.96 -4.49 15.44
C ILE A 27 -4.84 -5.58 16.50
N SER A 28 -5.97 -6.14 16.95
CA SER A 28 -5.98 -7.16 18.00
C SER A 28 -5.19 -8.41 17.59
N LEU A 29 -5.11 -8.67 16.29
CA LEU A 29 -4.43 -9.82 15.69
C LEU A 29 -3.02 -9.49 15.17
N LEU A 30 -2.43 -8.36 15.55
CA LEU A 30 -1.05 -7.99 15.14
C LEU A 30 0.03 -8.97 15.63
N ASN A 31 -0.24 -9.77 16.66
CA ASN A 31 0.64 -10.84 17.10
C ASN A 31 0.26 -12.22 16.50
N GLY A 32 -0.85 -12.28 15.77
CA GLY A 32 -1.38 -13.49 15.14
C GLY A 32 -1.23 -13.51 13.62
N PRO A 33 -1.80 -14.53 12.96
CA PRO A 33 -1.66 -14.76 11.52
C PRO A 33 -2.57 -13.87 10.66
N PHE A 34 -3.15 -12.79 11.22
CA PHE A 34 -4.02 -11.91 10.45
C PHE A 34 -3.27 -11.32 9.24
N LEU A 35 -3.87 -11.51 8.07
CA LEU A 35 -3.42 -10.98 6.81
C LEU A 35 -4.55 -10.13 6.23
N PRO A 36 -4.25 -8.89 5.79
CA PRO A 36 -5.18 -8.15 4.94
C PRO A 36 -5.58 -8.97 3.72
N ASN A 37 -6.73 -8.64 3.13
CA ASN A 37 -7.20 -9.22 1.89
C ASN A 37 -7.45 -8.12 0.85
N PRO A 38 -7.68 -8.48 -0.43
CA PRO A 38 -7.82 -7.48 -1.48
C PRO A 38 -8.99 -6.50 -1.27
N THR A 39 -10.03 -6.90 -0.55
CA THR A 39 -11.23 -6.05 -0.36
C THR A 39 -11.05 -5.04 0.77
N ASN A 40 -10.20 -5.31 1.76
CA ASN A 40 -10.03 -4.43 2.92
C ASN A 40 -8.64 -3.79 3.07
N VAL A 41 -7.62 -4.26 2.34
CA VAL A 41 -6.24 -3.81 2.53
C VAL A 41 -6.06 -2.29 2.36
N VAL A 42 -6.80 -1.64 1.46
CA VAL A 42 -6.69 -0.19 1.24
C VAL A 42 -7.31 0.59 2.41
N MET A 43 -8.48 0.18 2.89
CA MET A 43 -9.13 0.78 4.05
C MET A 43 -8.27 0.60 5.32
N LEU A 44 -7.75 -0.62 5.53
CA LEU A 44 -6.85 -0.90 6.66
C LEU A 44 -5.57 -0.08 6.58
N LEU A 45 -5.01 0.13 5.38
CA LEU A 45 -3.84 0.97 5.17
C LEU A 45 -4.13 2.44 5.53
N GLU A 46 -5.25 2.98 5.07
CA GLU A 46 -5.66 4.37 5.34
C GLU A 46 -5.82 4.61 6.84
N LEU A 47 -6.53 3.72 7.54
CA LEU A 47 -6.69 3.81 8.99
C LEU A 47 -5.38 3.57 9.75
N ALA A 48 -4.55 2.63 9.30
CA ALA A 48 -3.25 2.38 9.92
C ALA A 48 -2.29 3.57 9.76
N ASP A 49 -2.35 4.27 8.63
CA ASP A 49 -1.59 5.50 8.41
C ASP A 49 -2.10 6.63 9.31
N TYR A 50 -3.42 6.85 9.30
CA TYR A 50 -4.08 7.90 10.10
C TYR A 50 -3.79 7.75 11.60
N PHE A 51 -4.00 6.55 12.15
CA PHE A 51 -3.77 6.23 13.56
C PHE A 51 -2.32 5.83 13.86
N GLN A 52 -1.43 5.88 12.87
CA GLN A 52 0.01 5.58 13.00
C GLN A 52 0.33 4.17 13.52
N VAL A 53 -0.51 3.19 13.18
CA VAL A 53 -0.33 1.77 13.53
C VAL A 53 0.67 1.13 12.56
N THR A 54 1.96 1.42 12.78
CA THR A 54 3.07 1.05 11.88
C THR A 54 3.12 -0.45 11.57
N ALA A 55 2.82 -1.32 12.55
CA ALA A 55 2.82 -2.76 12.35
C ALA A 55 1.73 -3.22 11.36
N LEU A 56 0.53 -2.63 11.43
CA LEU A 56 -0.56 -2.95 10.50
C LEU A 56 -0.27 -2.37 9.11
N LYS A 57 0.25 -1.14 9.04
CA LYS A 57 0.70 -0.52 7.80
C LYS A 57 1.72 -1.40 7.06
N SER A 58 2.74 -1.91 7.76
CA SER A 58 3.73 -2.81 7.17
C SER A 58 3.13 -4.13 6.67
N ARG A 59 2.11 -4.67 7.35
CA ARG A 59 1.38 -5.85 6.88
C ARG A 59 0.59 -5.56 5.60
N CYS A 60 -0.07 -4.39 5.53
CA CYS A 60 -0.77 -3.95 4.33
C CYS A 60 0.21 -3.77 3.16
N GLU A 61 1.36 -3.15 3.38
CA GLU A 61 2.41 -3.03 2.35
C GLU A 61 2.82 -4.39 1.78
N LYS A 62 3.09 -5.37 2.65
CA LYS A 62 3.48 -6.73 2.23
C LYS A 62 2.39 -7.43 1.42
N HIS A 63 1.13 -7.23 1.80
CA HIS A 63 0.00 -7.78 1.05
C HIS A 63 -0.10 -7.13 -0.33
N LEU A 64 -0.03 -5.79 -0.40
CA LEU A 64 -0.14 -5.02 -1.64
C LEU A 64 0.92 -5.40 -2.67
N ILE A 65 2.15 -5.73 -2.25
CA ILE A 65 3.20 -6.20 -3.18
C ILE A 65 2.70 -7.38 -4.03
N ASN A 66 1.97 -8.33 -3.44
CA ASN A 66 1.55 -9.57 -4.10
C ASN A 66 0.08 -9.59 -4.52
N CYS A 67 -0.68 -8.52 -4.25
CA CYS A 67 -2.12 -8.44 -4.49
C CYS A 67 -2.44 -8.14 -5.96
N VAL A 68 -2.56 -9.18 -6.79
CA VAL A 68 -2.86 -9.04 -8.23
C VAL A 68 -4.29 -8.59 -8.50
N GLU A 69 -5.18 -8.76 -7.53
CA GLU A 69 -6.57 -8.32 -7.57
C GLU A 69 -6.70 -6.79 -7.59
N ILE A 70 -5.70 -6.07 -7.09
CA ILE A 70 -5.62 -4.61 -7.18
C ILE A 70 -4.67 -4.27 -8.35
N PRO A 71 -5.11 -3.48 -9.35
CA PRO A 71 -4.27 -3.08 -10.47
C PRO A 71 -2.94 -2.48 -9.99
N LEU A 72 -1.84 -2.82 -10.66
CA LEU A 72 -0.50 -2.39 -10.23
C LEU A 72 -0.35 -0.85 -10.23
N ILE A 73 -1.00 -0.17 -11.19
CA ILE A 73 -1.02 1.29 -11.27
C ILE A 73 -1.64 1.88 -9.99
N ASP A 74 -2.79 1.35 -9.55
CA ASP A 74 -3.46 1.82 -8.33
C ASP A 74 -2.58 1.60 -7.10
N ARG A 75 -1.86 0.46 -7.05
CA ARG A 75 -0.90 0.20 -5.97
C ARG A 75 0.27 1.16 -5.95
N PHE A 76 0.77 1.62 -7.10
CA PHE A 76 1.83 2.64 -7.14
C PHE A 76 1.36 3.99 -6.63
N LEU A 77 0.11 4.39 -6.90
CA LEU A 77 -0.46 5.61 -6.32
C LEU A 77 -0.50 5.55 -4.79
N LEU A 78 -0.69 4.35 -4.21
CA LEU A 78 -0.64 4.16 -2.76
C LEU A 78 0.78 4.33 -2.19
N ILE A 79 1.83 4.00 -2.95
CA ILE A 79 3.24 4.14 -2.50
C ILE A 79 3.53 5.58 -2.14
N ASP A 80 3.19 6.51 -3.03
CA ASP A 80 3.43 7.94 -2.81
C ASP A 80 2.49 8.50 -1.75
N ARG A 81 1.19 8.17 -1.83
CA ARG A 81 0.17 8.70 -0.91
C ARG A 81 0.45 8.35 0.54
N TYR A 82 0.88 7.12 0.80
CA TYR A 82 1.05 6.59 2.15
C TYR A 82 2.52 6.32 2.50
N GLY A 83 3.49 6.68 1.67
CA GLY A 83 4.91 6.45 1.95
C GLY A 83 5.26 4.99 2.18
N LEU A 84 4.84 4.09 1.27
CA LEU A 84 5.02 2.64 1.39
C LEU A 84 6.45 2.21 1.08
N ASN A 85 7.37 2.53 1.98
CA ASN A 85 8.81 2.32 1.77
C ASN A 85 9.19 0.84 1.62
N ASN A 86 8.47 -0.10 2.23
CA ASN A 86 8.76 -1.53 2.05
C ASN A 86 8.42 -1.97 0.62
N PHE A 87 7.31 -1.46 0.06
CA PHE A 87 6.96 -1.70 -1.34
C PHE A 87 8.02 -1.08 -2.25
N LYS A 88 8.34 0.21 -2.07
CA LYS A 88 9.37 0.90 -2.87
C LYS A 88 10.71 0.18 -2.83
N ASN A 89 11.16 -0.19 -1.63
CA ASN A 89 12.42 -0.91 -1.44
C ASN A 89 12.37 -2.30 -2.06
N TYR A 90 11.27 -3.03 -1.95
CA TYR A 90 11.13 -4.34 -2.59
C TYR A 90 11.39 -4.24 -4.10
N LEU A 91 10.75 -3.29 -4.79
CA LEU A 91 10.93 -3.06 -6.23
C LEU A 91 12.36 -2.70 -6.60
N LEU A 92 13.02 -1.86 -5.79
CA LEU A 92 14.40 -1.42 -5.98
C LEU A 92 15.43 -2.56 -5.85
N HIS A 93 15.10 -3.63 -5.13
CA HIS A 93 15.98 -4.78 -4.91
C HIS A 93 15.68 -5.97 -5.83
N LEU A 94 14.69 -5.85 -6.74
CA LEU A 94 14.48 -6.86 -7.76
C LEU A 94 15.57 -6.75 -8.82
N ASP A 95 16.18 -7.89 -9.15
CA ASP A 95 16.95 -8.01 -10.39
C ASP A 95 16.02 -7.96 -11.61
N VAL A 96 16.60 -7.82 -12.79
CA VAL A 96 15.85 -7.67 -14.06
C VAL A 96 14.90 -8.85 -14.31
N ASP A 97 15.32 -10.07 -13.99
CA ASP A 97 14.51 -11.28 -14.21
C ASP A 97 13.29 -11.29 -13.29
N LYS A 98 13.48 -10.98 -12.00
CA LYS A 98 12.39 -10.90 -11.03
C LYS A 98 11.47 -9.72 -11.31
N LEU A 99 12.01 -8.59 -11.77
CA LEU A 99 11.21 -7.43 -12.15
C LEU A 99 10.31 -7.78 -13.35
N HIS A 100 10.86 -8.47 -14.35
CA HIS A 100 10.08 -8.95 -15.49
C HIS A 100 8.99 -9.94 -15.05
N ALA A 101 9.32 -10.91 -14.19
CA ALA A 101 8.34 -11.84 -13.63
C ALA A 101 7.24 -11.12 -12.84
N PHE A 102 7.60 -10.12 -12.05
CA PHE A 102 6.65 -9.28 -11.30
C PHE A 102 5.67 -8.57 -12.24
N PHE A 103 6.15 -7.91 -13.29
CA PHE A 103 5.25 -7.22 -14.23
C PHE A 103 4.34 -8.18 -15.02
N ASN A 104 4.86 -9.34 -15.41
CA ASN A 104 4.07 -10.36 -16.09
C ASN A 104 2.95 -10.92 -15.21
N ALA A 105 3.23 -11.17 -13.92
CA ALA A 105 2.22 -11.59 -12.95
C ALA A 105 1.11 -10.55 -12.78
N ASN A 106 1.43 -9.27 -12.98
CA ASN A 106 0.49 -8.15 -12.91
C ASN A 106 -0.19 -7.84 -14.26
N GLN A 107 -0.08 -8.74 -15.25
CA GLN A 107 -0.67 -8.62 -16.59
C GLN A 107 -0.34 -7.29 -17.31
N ILE A 108 0.72 -6.60 -16.92
CA ILE A 108 1.23 -5.46 -17.69
C ILE A 108 2.00 -6.04 -18.87
N VAL A 109 1.30 -6.22 -19.99
CA VAL A 109 1.95 -6.55 -21.26
C VAL A 109 2.66 -5.29 -21.75
N PHE A 110 3.97 -5.22 -21.56
CA PHE A 110 4.79 -4.18 -22.19
C PHE A 110 4.86 -4.42 -23.70
N GLY A 111 3.81 -4.01 -24.42
CA GLY A 111 3.91 -3.77 -25.85
C GLY A 111 4.92 -2.65 -26.09
N GLY A 112 5.84 -2.83 -27.05
CA GLY A 112 7.06 -2.03 -27.24
C GLY A 112 6.91 -0.50 -27.42
N CYS A 113 5.70 0.07 -27.33
CA CYS A 113 5.45 1.52 -27.31
C CYS A 113 5.18 2.12 -25.92
N GLN A 114 4.97 1.33 -24.87
CA GLN A 114 4.70 1.86 -23.51
C GLN A 114 5.87 1.74 -22.52
N GLN A 115 6.97 1.10 -22.92
CA GLN A 115 8.20 1.03 -22.11
C GLN A 115 8.74 2.43 -21.77
N THR A 116 8.58 3.42 -22.63
CA THR A 116 9.02 4.81 -22.40
C THR A 116 8.19 5.54 -21.35
N ILE A 117 6.86 5.35 -21.31
CA ILE A 117 6.00 5.99 -20.30
C ILE A 117 6.25 5.36 -18.92
N PHE A 118 6.40 4.03 -18.88
CA PHE A 118 6.71 3.33 -17.65
C PHE A 118 8.12 3.65 -17.13
N LEU A 119 9.14 3.70 -18.00
CA LEU A 119 10.48 4.17 -17.63
C LEU A 119 10.47 5.63 -17.18
N ALA A 120 9.66 6.51 -17.78
CA ALA A 120 9.53 7.89 -17.33
C ALA A 120 8.86 7.99 -15.94
N LEU A 121 7.82 7.20 -15.67
CA LEU A 121 7.21 7.10 -14.35
C LEU A 121 8.18 6.50 -13.32
N TRP A 122 8.91 5.45 -13.70
CA TRP A 122 9.94 4.81 -12.89
C TRP A 122 11.11 5.75 -12.56
N MET A 123 11.59 6.53 -13.53
CA MET A 123 12.66 7.53 -13.32
C MET A 123 12.21 8.67 -12.42
N ASN A 124 10.94 9.10 -12.51
CA ASN A 124 10.38 10.15 -11.63
C ASN A 124 10.10 9.64 -10.20
N LEU A 125 9.68 8.37 -10.03
CA LEU A 125 9.43 7.75 -8.73
C LEU A 125 10.72 7.44 -7.94
N LEU A 126 11.84 7.21 -8.64
CA LEU A 126 13.13 6.87 -8.04
C LEU A 126 14.06 8.06 -7.82
N ASN A 127 13.89 9.16 -8.56
CA ASN A 127 14.56 10.43 -8.32
C ASN A 127 13.52 11.55 -8.19
N PRO A 128 12.95 11.78 -6.99
CA PRO A 128 12.31 13.06 -6.74
C PRO A 128 13.39 14.14 -6.88
N ALA A 129 13.16 15.15 -7.71
CA ALA A 129 14.03 16.31 -7.77
C ALA A 129 14.18 16.89 -6.35
N ASP A 130 15.44 17.18 -5.97
CA ASP A 130 15.81 17.80 -4.69
C ASP A 130 14.97 19.05 -4.35
#